data_AF-A0A2S7KMJ6-F1
#
_entry.id   AF-A0A2S7KMJ6-F1
#
_cell.length_a   1.000
_cell.length_b   1.000
_cell.length_c   1.000
_cell.angle_alpha   90.00
_cell.angle_beta   90.00
_cell.angle_gamma   90.00
#
_symmetry.space_group_name_H-M   'P 1'
#
loop_
_entity.id
_entity.type
_entity.pdbx_description
1 polymer ?
#
loop_
_entity_poly.entity_id
_entity_poly.type
_entity_poly.pdbx_seq_one_letter_code
_entity_poly.pdbx_strand_id
1 'polypeptide(L)'
;MEKRSKNIEEFTQKRVKEAGLETAPVGLYERIMNTIDLIPVGQFIYKPLISRKAWIWIAVIVLSILAILIFLPWQGSAYANEVRENIALDWKNPLAGLELSKTAIYAIIGIGLFLLQIPLLKKQLEKRYKD
;
A
#
# COMPACT_ATOMS: atom_id res chain seq x y z
N MET A 1 -26.61 3.71 36.89
CA MET A 1 -26.49 2.77 35.74
C MET A 1 -26.06 1.37 36.20
N GLU A 2 -25.20 1.28 37.22
CA GLU A 2 -24.66 0.04 37.81
C GLU A 2 -25.70 -0.98 38.33
N LYS A 3 -26.82 -0.52 38.90
CA LYS A 3 -27.91 -1.42 39.35
C LYS A 3 -28.60 -2.14 38.18
N ARG A 4 -28.65 -1.52 37.00
CA ARG A 4 -29.32 -2.10 35.83
C ARG A 4 -28.47 -3.21 35.21
N SER A 5 -27.15 -3.02 35.12
CA SER A 5 -26.23 -4.05 34.65
C SER A 5 -26.24 -5.26 35.58
N LYS A 6 -26.20 -5.04 36.91
CA LYS A 6 -26.23 -6.12 37.90
C LYS A 6 -27.50 -6.98 37.81
N ASN A 7 -28.66 -6.34 37.61
CA ASN A 7 -29.92 -7.07 37.44
C ASN A 7 -29.96 -7.91 36.15
N ILE A 8 -29.37 -7.42 35.05
CA ILE A 8 -29.28 -8.15 33.78
C ILE A 8 -28.33 -9.36 33.93
N GLU A 9 -27.25 -9.19 34.67
CA GLU A 9 -26.25 -10.22 34.92
C GLU A 9 -26.82 -11.34 35.81
N GLU A 10 -27.50 -11.00 36.90
CA GLU A 10 -28.20 -11.96 37.77
C GLU A 10 -29.32 -12.71 37.02
N PHE A 11 -30.08 -12.01 36.17
CA PHE A 11 -31.12 -12.62 35.34
C PHE A 11 -30.52 -13.61 34.33
N THR A 12 -29.44 -13.21 33.64
CA THR A 12 -28.74 -14.05 32.67
C THR A 12 -28.14 -15.28 33.35
N GLN A 13 -27.50 -15.09 34.51
CA GLN A 13 -26.91 -16.18 35.27
C GLN A 13 -27.95 -17.19 35.76
N LYS A 14 -29.13 -16.73 36.22
CA LYS A 14 -30.24 -17.63 36.58
C LYS A 14 -30.74 -18.42 35.38
N ARG A 15 -30.94 -17.78 34.23
CA ARG A 15 -31.41 -18.45 33.01
C ARG A 15 -30.42 -19.48 32.48
N VAL A 16 -29.12 -19.17 32.49
CA VAL A 16 -28.06 -20.13 32.10
C VAL A 16 -27.99 -21.31 33.08
N LYS A 17 -28.22 -21.07 34.37
CA LYS A 17 -28.22 -22.12 35.40
C LYS A 17 -29.49 -22.99 35.35
N GLU A 18 -30.64 -22.41 35.02
CA GLU A 18 -31.93 -23.10 34.83
C GLU A 18 -31.96 -23.95 33.55
N ALA A 19 -31.31 -23.50 32.48
CA ALA A 19 -31.21 -24.23 31.21
C ALA A 19 -30.35 -25.52 31.30
N GLY A 20 -29.66 -25.73 32.43
CA GLY A 20 -28.69 -26.81 32.59
C GLY A 20 -27.44 -26.58 31.75
N LEU A 21 -26.29 -27.08 32.23
CA LEU A 21 -25.09 -27.25 31.41
C LEU A 21 -25.34 -28.40 30.44
N GLU A 22 -26.25 -28.21 29.47
CA GLU A 22 -26.30 -29.09 28.32
C GLU A 22 -24.95 -28.98 27.64
N THR A 23 -24.14 -30.02 27.81
CA THR A 23 -22.81 -30.09 27.23
C THR A 23 -22.99 -29.93 25.73
N ALA A 24 -22.27 -28.97 25.15
CA ALA A 24 -22.30 -28.76 23.71
C ALA A 24 -22.19 -30.12 23.00
N PRO A 25 -23.04 -30.42 22.00
CA PRO A 25 -23.00 -31.68 21.31
C PRO A 25 -21.57 -31.99 20.85
N VAL A 26 -21.13 -33.24 21.03
CA VAL A 26 -19.80 -33.67 20.57
C VAL A 26 -19.69 -33.33 19.07
N GLY A 27 -18.72 -32.48 18.72
CA GLY A 27 -18.52 -32.01 17.34
C GLY A 27 -19.26 -30.71 16.97
N LEU A 28 -19.84 -29.96 17.92
CA LEU A 28 -20.43 -28.64 17.64
C LEU A 28 -19.41 -27.69 16.98
N TYR A 29 -18.19 -27.65 17.49
CA TYR A 29 -17.12 -26.82 16.93
C TYR A 29 -16.83 -27.19 15.47
N GLU A 30 -16.71 -28.48 15.17
CA GLU A 30 -16.44 -28.98 13.82
C GLU A 30 -17.59 -28.67 12.86
N ARG A 31 -18.85 -28.78 13.30
CA ARG A 31 -20.02 -28.38 12.53
C ARG A 31 -20.07 -26.87 12.26
N ILE A 32 -19.75 -26.06 13.26
CA ILE A 32 -19.71 -24.60 13.12
C ILE A 32 -18.57 -24.20 12.17
N MET A 33 -17.37 -24.76 12.35
CA MET A 33 -16.20 -24.45 11.52
C MET A 33 -16.41 -24.88 10.07
N ASN A 34 -16.94 -26.09 9.84
CA ASN A 34 -17.31 -26.55 8.49
C ASN A 34 -18.37 -25.65 7.86
N THR A 35 -19.32 -25.14 8.64
CA THR A 35 -20.34 -24.21 8.11
C THR A 35 -19.73 -22.85 7.77
N ILE A 36 -18.78 -22.36 8.57
CA ILE A 36 -18.09 -21.09 8.35
C ILE A 36 -17.14 -21.17 7.14
N ASP A 37 -16.42 -22.28 6.97
CA ASP A 37 -15.53 -22.50 5.82
C ASP A 37 -16.30 -22.65 4.49
N LEU A 38 -17.56 -23.08 4.55
CA LEU A 38 -18.47 -23.14 3.39
C LEU A 38 -19.11 -21.80 3.05
N ILE A 39 -19.04 -20.79 3.93
CA ILE A 39 -19.37 -19.42 3.57
C ILE A 39 -18.20 -18.93 2.74
N PRO A 40 -18.37 -18.64 1.43
CA PRO A 40 -17.30 -18.04 0.66
C PRO A 40 -17.08 -16.65 1.23
N VAL A 41 -16.16 -16.54 2.20
CA VAL A 41 -15.48 -15.29 2.55
C VAL A 41 -14.91 -14.81 1.23
N GLY A 42 -15.64 -13.89 0.59
CA GLY A 42 -15.47 -13.55 -0.81
C GLY A 42 -14.00 -13.43 -1.09
N GLN A 43 -13.48 -14.37 -1.90
CA GLN A 43 -12.07 -14.43 -2.20
C GLN A 43 -11.69 -13.03 -2.68
N PHE A 44 -11.00 -12.27 -1.82
CA PHE A 44 -10.50 -10.96 -2.17
C PHE A 44 -9.40 -11.22 -3.18
N ILE A 45 -9.80 -11.37 -4.45
CA ILE A 45 -8.91 -11.55 -5.56
C ILE A 45 -8.04 -10.30 -5.55
N TYR A 46 -6.81 -10.48 -5.09
CA TYR A 46 -5.85 -9.40 -4.94
C TYR A 46 -5.56 -8.83 -6.32
N LYS A 47 -6.30 -7.78 -6.69
CA LYS A 47 -6.08 -7.06 -7.94
C LYS A 47 -4.96 -6.06 -7.66
N PRO A 48 -3.78 -6.21 -8.27
CA PRO A 48 -2.71 -5.25 -8.08
C PRO A 48 -3.20 -3.88 -8.56
N LEU A 49 -3.16 -2.88 -7.67
CA LEU A 49 -3.58 -1.49 -7.94
C LEU A 49 -2.91 -0.90 -9.19
N ILE A 50 -1.69 -1.34 -9.47
CA ILE A 50 -0.91 -0.96 -10.64
C ILE A 50 -0.46 -2.25 -11.34
N SER A 51 -0.78 -2.39 -12.62
CA SER A 51 -0.37 -3.55 -13.41
C SER A 51 1.16 -3.67 -13.50
N ARG A 52 1.69 -4.88 -13.64
CA ARG A 52 3.15 -5.10 -13.78
C ARG A 52 3.75 -4.31 -14.94
N LYS A 53 2.98 -4.08 -16.00
CA LYS A 53 3.41 -3.29 -17.17
C LYS A 53 3.53 -1.80 -16.83
N ALA A 54 2.61 -1.26 -16.04
CA ALA A 54 2.67 0.13 -15.61
C ALA A 54 3.89 0.43 -14.73
N TRP A 55 4.35 -0.55 -13.93
CA TRP A 55 5.61 -0.42 -13.19
C TRP A 55 6.85 -0.28 -14.07
N ILE A 56 6.88 -0.95 -15.23
CA ILE A 56 7.99 -0.83 -16.19
C ILE A 56 8.00 0.58 -16.79
N TRP A 57 6.83 1.11 -17.17
CA TRP A 57 6.71 2.48 -17.68
C TRP A 57 7.14 3.52 -16.66
N ILE A 58 6.74 3.38 -15.40
CA ILE A 58 7.17 4.26 -14.31
C ILE A 58 8.70 4.20 -14.17
N ALA A 59 9.29 3.01 -14.18
CA ALA A 59 10.74 2.85 -14.07
C ALA A 59 11.48 3.53 -15.22
N VAL A 60 10.99 3.39 -16.47
CA VAL A 60 11.58 4.03 -17.66
C VAL A 60 11.50 5.55 -17.54
N ILE A 61 10.36 6.10 -17.13
CA ILE A 61 10.18 7.56 -16.95
C ILE A 61 11.15 8.08 -15.89
N VAL A 62 11.25 7.42 -14.75
CA VAL A 62 12.18 7.80 -13.68
C VAL A 62 13.63 7.72 -14.16
N LEU A 63 14.01 6.65 -14.86
CA LEU A 63 15.36 6.50 -15.39
C LEU A 63 15.69 7.61 -16.40
N SER A 64 14.73 7.97 -17.25
CA SER A 64 14.88 9.03 -18.24
C SER A 64 15.08 10.39 -17.57
N ILE A 65 14.32 10.70 -16.51
CA ILE A 65 14.47 11.95 -15.76
C ILE A 65 15.84 12.01 -15.08
N LEU A 66 16.28 10.90 -14.48
CA LEU A 66 17.60 10.82 -13.86
C LEU A 66 18.72 10.96 -14.87
N ALA A 67 18.60 10.33 -16.05
CA ALA A 67 19.56 10.49 -17.13
C ALA A 67 19.64 11.95 -17.59
N ILE A 68 18.50 12.59 -17.83
CA ILE A 68 18.44 14.02 -18.20
C ILE A 68 19.10 14.88 -17.13
N LEU A 69 18.86 14.62 -15.85
CA LEU A 69 19.44 15.38 -14.75
C LEU A 69 20.96 15.21 -14.62
N ILE A 70 21.49 14.02 -14.95
CA ILE A 70 22.93 13.72 -14.87
C ILE A 70 23.67 14.23 -16.11
N PHE A 71 23.04 14.15 -17.29
CA PHE A 71 23.66 14.52 -18.56
C PHE A 71 23.43 15.99 -18.95
N LEU A 72 22.47 16.72 -18.34
CA LEU A 72 22.41 18.18 -18.48
C LEU A 72 23.42 18.84 -17.54
N PRO A 73 24.47 19.50 -18.04
CA PRO A 73 25.36 20.28 -17.19
C PRO A 73 24.59 21.45 -16.58
N TRP A 74 24.54 21.51 -15.24
CA TRP A 74 24.03 22.65 -14.49
C TRP A 74 25.00 23.82 -14.58
N GLN A 75 25.11 24.46 -15.75
CA GLN A 75 25.93 25.67 -15.87
C GLN A 75 25.52 26.50 -17.09
N GLY A 76 25.04 27.71 -16.79
CA GLY A 76 24.69 28.76 -17.74
C GLY A 76 25.84 29.09 -18.68
N SER A 77 25.86 28.40 -19.81
CA SER A 77 26.79 28.62 -20.91
C SER A 77 26.05 28.39 -22.22
N ALA A 78 26.37 29.22 -23.21
CA ALA A 78 25.60 29.48 -24.43
C ALA A 78 25.10 28.25 -25.21
N TYR A 79 25.73 27.09 -25.05
CA TYR A 79 25.30 25.82 -25.66
C TYR A 79 23.96 25.28 -25.17
N ALA A 80 23.51 25.67 -23.97
CA ALA A 80 22.19 25.27 -23.46
C ALA A 80 21.03 25.90 -24.25
N ASN A 81 21.25 27.04 -24.92
CA ASN A 81 20.20 27.74 -25.67
C ASN A 81 19.96 27.12 -27.05
N GLU A 82 21.00 26.69 -27.76
CA GLU A 82 20.87 26.09 -29.11
C GLU A 82 20.17 24.72 -29.09
N VAL A 83 20.39 23.93 -28.04
CA VAL A 83 19.68 22.65 -27.87
C VAL A 83 18.22 22.87 -27.46
N ARG A 84 17.93 23.96 -26.72
CA ARG A 84 16.56 24.32 -26.31
C ARG A 84 15.71 24.81 -27.49
N GLU A 85 16.32 25.41 -28.50
CA GLU A 85 15.63 25.89 -29.71
C GLU A 85 15.26 24.75 -30.67
N ASN A 86 16.13 23.74 -30.80
CA ASN A 86 15.89 22.60 -31.69
C ASN A 86 14.93 21.53 -31.11
N ILE A 87 14.67 21.59 -29.80
CA ILE A 87 13.70 20.73 -29.10
C ILE A 87 12.50 21.56 -28.62
N ALA A 88 12.11 22.59 -29.39
CA ALA A 88 10.85 23.30 -29.21
C ALA A 88 9.65 22.44 -29.64
N LEU A 89 9.51 21.26 -29.03
CA LEU A 89 8.19 20.70 -28.78
C LEU A 89 7.56 21.62 -27.74
N ASP A 90 6.48 22.28 -28.12
CA ASP A 90 5.65 23.18 -27.32
C ASP A 90 4.93 22.44 -26.17
N TRP A 91 5.70 21.70 -25.37
CA TRP A 91 5.28 21.30 -24.05
C TRP A 91 5.44 22.53 -23.18
N LYS A 92 4.32 23.20 -22.92
CA LYS A 92 4.16 24.18 -21.86
C LYS A 92 4.58 23.50 -20.55
N ASN A 93 5.87 23.58 -20.24
CA ASN A 93 6.54 22.80 -19.21
C ASN A 93 5.99 23.28 -17.86
N PRO A 94 5.06 22.56 -17.20
CA PRO A 94 4.36 23.08 -16.02
C PRO A 94 5.28 23.17 -14.80
N LEU A 95 6.52 22.71 -14.95
CA LEU A 95 7.57 22.65 -13.94
C LEU A 95 8.67 23.69 -14.19
N ALA A 96 8.59 24.53 -15.23
CA ALA A 96 9.63 25.50 -15.57
C ALA A 96 9.81 26.64 -14.55
N GLY A 97 8.90 26.78 -13.58
CA GLY A 97 9.02 27.71 -12.47
C GLY A 97 9.44 27.08 -11.14
N LEU A 98 9.73 25.77 -11.10
CA LEU A 98 10.09 25.08 -9.86
C LEU A 98 11.60 25.14 -9.64
N GLU A 99 12.05 26.18 -8.94
CA GLU A 99 13.39 26.20 -8.34
C GLU A 99 13.43 25.26 -7.14
N LEU A 100 13.77 24.00 -7.39
CA LEU A 100 13.96 23.03 -6.31
C LEU A 100 15.27 23.33 -5.57
N SER A 101 15.15 23.60 -4.27
CA SER A 101 16.32 23.77 -3.40
C SER A 101 17.10 22.46 -3.29
N LYS A 102 18.41 22.54 -3.01
CA LYS A 102 19.27 21.36 -2.83
C LYS A 102 18.69 20.40 -1.77
N THR A 103 18.13 20.95 -0.69
CA THR A 103 17.45 20.18 0.36
C THR A 103 16.22 19.45 -0.16
N ALA A 104 15.42 20.05 -1.04
CA ALA A 104 14.27 19.40 -1.65
C ALA A 104 14.69 18.20 -2.52
N ILE A 105 15.80 18.31 -3.25
CA ILE A 105 16.37 17.21 -4.04
C ILE A 105 16.80 16.05 -3.13
N TYR A 106 17.51 16.33 -2.04
CA TYR A 106 17.90 15.29 -1.08
C TYR A 106 16.67 14.63 -0.42
N ALA A 107 15.63 15.40 -0.11
CA ALA A 107 14.39 14.88 0.44
C ALA A 107 13.66 13.95 -0.55
N ILE A 108 13.59 14.33 -1.83
CA ILE A 108 12.98 13.52 -2.89
C ILE A 108 13.74 12.19 -3.05
N ILE A 109 15.07 12.23 -3.05
CA ILE A 109 15.91 11.03 -3.14
C ILE A 109 15.70 10.14 -1.91
N GLY A 110 15.67 10.71 -0.70
CA GLY A 110 15.43 9.98 0.54
C GLY A 110 14.07 9.29 0.56
N ILE A 111 13.01 9.99 0.14
CA ILE A 111 11.65 9.42 0.03
C ILE A 111 11.63 8.33 -1.05
N GLY A 112 12.30 8.54 -2.19
CA GLY A 112 12.42 7.55 -3.24
C GLY A 112 13.07 6.25 -2.77
N LEU A 113 14.15 6.34 -2.00
CA LEU A 113 14.83 5.19 -1.39
C LEU A 113 13.93 4.48 -0.37
N PHE A 114 13.16 5.22 0.43
CA PHE A 114 12.22 4.64 1.38
C PHE A 114 11.11 3.86 0.67
N LEU A 115 10.54 4.41 -0.40
CA LEU A 115 9.52 3.73 -1.21
C LEU A 115 10.06 2.49 -1.93
N LEU A 116 11.34 2.48 -2.30
CA LEU A 116 12.01 1.31 -2.88
C LEU A 116 12.13 0.14 -1.90
N GLN A 117 12.12 0.40 -0.58
CA GLN A 117 12.15 -0.66 0.42
C GLN A 117 10.82 -1.43 0.48
N ILE A 118 9.69 -0.79 0.20
CA ILE A 118 8.35 -1.41 0.24
C ILE A 118 8.25 -2.70 -0.61
N PRO A 119 8.64 -2.72 -1.90
CA PRO A 119 8.59 -3.92 -2.72
C PRO A 119 9.58 -5.01 -2.26
N LEU A 120 10.70 -4.64 -1.64
CA LEU A 120 11.64 -5.60 -1.04
C LEU A 120 11.01 -6.31 0.16
N LEU A 121 10.41 -5.56 1.08
CA LEU A 121 9.70 -6.12 2.23
C LEU A 121 8.51 -6.98 1.78
N LYS A 122 7.75 -6.51 0.78
CA LYS A 122 6.63 -7.27 0.22
C LYS A 122 7.07 -8.62 -0.34
N LYS A 123 8.16 -8.66 -1.11
CA LYS A 123 8.72 -9.91 -1.65
C LYS A 123 9.15 -10.88 -0.54
N GLN A 124 9.72 -10.38 0.56
CA GLN A 124 10.10 -11.24 1.68
C GLN A 124 8.88 -11.78 2.45
N LEU A 125 7.84 -10.96 2.63
CA LEU A 125 6.61 -11.38 3.29
C LEU A 125 5.86 -12.45 2.49
N GLU A 126 5.72 -12.23 1.17
CA GLU A 126 5.07 -13.19 0.26
C GLU A 126 5.80 -14.54 0.22
N LYS A 127 7.13 -14.54 0.41
CA LYS A 127 7.92 -15.78 0.50
C LYS A 127 7.70 -16.54 1.82
N ARG A 128 7.31 -15.86 2.90
CA ARG A 128 7.09 -16.47 4.24
C ARG A 128 5.68 -16.98 4.47
N TYR A 129 4.68 -16.47 3.75
CA TYR A 129 3.27 -16.82 3.92
C TYR A 129 2.71 -17.71 2.79
N LYS A 130 3.60 -18.32 2.00
CA LYS A 130 3.24 -19.28 0.94
C LYS A 130 3.65 -20.72 1.29
N ASP A 131 3.75 -20.99 2.60
CA ASP A 131 3.79 -22.31 3.23
C ASP A 131 2.56 -22.42 4.15
#